data_AF-A0A814HGH9-F1
#
_entry.id   AF-A0A814HGH9-F1
#
_cell.length_a   1.000
_cell.length_b   1.000
_cell.length_c   1.000
_cell.angle_alpha   90.00
_cell.angle_beta   90.00
_cell.angle_gamma   90.00
#
_symmetry.space_group_name_H-M   'P 1'
#
loop_
_entity.id
_entity.type
_entity.pdbx_description
1 polymer ?
#
loop_
_entity_poly.entity_id
_entity_poly.type
_entity_poly.pdbx_seq_one_letter_code
_entity_poly.pdbx_strand_id
1 'polypeptide(L)'
;MDDEAETYKLWRIRKTVLQMCHDRGYLVSQDELDQSLEQFKGVFGDKPSEGKPARSQLIVMVAHNDDPTDTLIVQFPDNPKIGVDPIKGFFKKMQGDAKNARIPHSILVVQIGLTPAARELIGELQNKKFSFEVFLESELLINITEHHLVPKHVILTPEEKQELLNR
;
A
#
# COMPACT_ATOMS: atom_id res chain seq x y z
N MET A 1 -3.10 -13.68 -21.88
CA MET A 1 -2.66 -12.60 -20.98
C MET A 1 -1.39 -12.06 -21.57
N ASP A 2 -1.28 -10.74 -21.67
CA ASP A 2 -0.04 -10.10 -22.07
C ASP A 2 0.84 -9.95 -20.82
N ASP A 3 1.77 -10.88 -20.65
CA ASP A 3 2.68 -10.95 -19.50
C ASP A 3 3.53 -9.68 -19.35
N GLU A 4 3.88 -9.05 -20.47
CA GLU A 4 4.64 -7.81 -20.48
C GLU A 4 3.80 -6.65 -19.92
N ALA A 5 2.57 -6.49 -20.40
CA ALA A 5 1.66 -5.46 -19.93
C ALA A 5 1.30 -5.63 -18.45
N GLU A 6 1.03 -6.86 -17.99
CA GLU A 6 0.69 -7.13 -16.59
C GLU A 6 1.90 -6.90 -15.67
N THR A 7 3.10 -7.31 -16.08
CA THR A 7 4.35 -7.02 -15.37
C THR A 7 4.58 -5.52 -15.24
N TYR A 8 4.43 -4.77 -16.34
CA TYR A 8 4.56 -3.32 -16.33
C TYR A 8 3.55 -2.65 -15.39
N LYS A 9 2.30 -3.10 -15.44
CA LYS A 9 1.21 -2.63 -14.58
C LYS A 9 1.57 -2.81 -13.10
N LEU A 10 2.00 -4.01 -12.69
CA LEU A 10 2.38 -4.30 -11.30
C LEU A 10 3.59 -3.48 -10.84
N TRP A 11 4.61 -3.33 -11.71
CA TRP A 11 5.75 -2.47 -11.42
C TRP A 11 5.33 -1.01 -11.20
N ARG A 12 4.49 -0.45 -12.09
CA ARG A 12 3.98 0.92 -11.97
C ARG A 12 3.22 1.14 -10.67
N ILE A 13 2.29 0.24 -10.34
CA ILE A 13 1.51 0.30 -9.11
C ILE A 13 2.43 0.25 -7.89
N ARG A 14 3.39 -0.68 -7.84
CA ARG A 14 4.33 -0.79 -6.74
C ARG A 14 5.17 0.49 -6.59
N LYS A 15 5.60 1.09 -7.70
CA LYS A 15 6.33 2.36 -7.68
C LYS A 15 5.50 3.50 -7.10
N THR A 16 4.26 3.67 -7.53
CA THR A 16 3.33 4.67 -6.98
C THR A 16 3.09 4.44 -5.49
N VAL A 17 2.92 3.18 -5.06
CA VAL A 17 2.75 2.82 -3.64
C VAL A 17 3.96 3.23 -2.81
N LEU A 18 5.19 2.97 -3.30
CA LEU A 18 6.41 3.35 -2.59
C LEU A 18 6.56 4.87 -2.49
N GLN A 19 6.27 5.60 -3.58
CA GLN A 19 6.23 7.07 -3.56
C GLN A 19 5.21 7.57 -2.53
N MET A 20 4.00 6.99 -2.51
CA MET A 20 2.96 7.33 -1.53
C MET A 20 3.40 7.05 -0.09
N CYS A 21 4.08 5.93 0.17
CA CYS A 21 4.62 5.62 1.50
C CYS A 21 5.67 6.65 1.92
N HIS A 22 6.59 6.99 1.01
CA HIS A 22 7.61 8.02 1.23
C HIS A 22 6.99 9.40 1.52
N ASP A 23 6.02 9.83 0.71
CA ASP A 23 5.32 11.12 0.86
C ASP A 23 4.52 11.21 2.18
N ARG A 24 4.11 10.05 2.72
CA ARG A 24 3.47 9.93 4.05
C ARG A 24 4.46 9.89 5.22
N GLY A 25 5.77 10.01 4.98
CA GLY A 25 6.78 10.02 6.03
C GLY A 25 7.28 8.63 6.45
N TYR A 26 6.97 7.58 5.69
CA TYR A 26 7.53 6.25 5.93
C TYR A 26 8.92 6.10 5.29
N LEU A 27 9.77 5.29 5.92
CA LEU A 27 11.11 5.02 5.46
C LEU A 27 11.08 4.13 4.20
N VAL A 28 11.48 4.71 3.07
CA VAL A 28 11.65 4.01 1.78
C VAL A 28 13.01 4.42 1.22
N SER A 29 13.80 3.44 0.75
CA SER A 29 15.12 3.73 0.20
C SER A 29 15.05 4.35 -1.21
N GLN A 30 16.06 5.15 -1.56
CA GLN A 30 16.13 5.76 -2.90
C GLN A 30 16.22 4.69 -3.99
N ASP A 31 16.95 3.59 -3.74
CA ASP A 31 17.06 2.46 -4.67
C ASP A 31 15.70 1.80 -4.96
N GLU A 32 14.81 1.75 -3.97
CA GLU A 32 13.45 1.24 -4.15
C GLU A 32 12.55 2.19 -4.96
N LEU A 33 12.71 3.50 -4.76
CA LEU A 33 11.98 4.54 -5.51
C LEU A 33 12.42 4.61 -6.99
N ASP A 34 13.73 4.46 -7.22
CA ASP A 34 14.34 4.53 -8.55
C ASP A 34 14.39 3.18 -9.27
N GLN A 35 13.83 2.12 -8.67
CA GLN A 35 13.79 0.79 -9.27
C GLN A 35 13.22 0.82 -10.69
N SER A 36 14.06 0.45 -11.66
CA SER A 36 13.68 0.27 -13.05
C SER A 36 12.83 -0.97 -13.28
N LEU A 37 12.12 -1.01 -14.40
CA LEU A 37 11.34 -2.19 -14.80
C LEU A 37 12.22 -3.44 -14.95
N GLU A 38 13.45 -3.29 -15.48
CA GLU A 38 14.37 -4.41 -15.66
C GLU A 38 14.84 -4.98 -14.32
N GLN A 39 15.16 -4.11 -13.35
CA GLN A 39 15.49 -4.55 -11.99
C GLN A 39 14.30 -5.25 -11.32
N PHE A 40 13.09 -4.71 -11.50
CA PHE A 40 11.87 -5.34 -10.99
C PHE A 40 11.67 -6.74 -11.59
N LYS A 41 11.81 -6.88 -12.92
CA LYS A 41 11.77 -8.17 -13.61
C LYS A 41 12.85 -9.13 -13.12
N GLY A 42 14.05 -8.63 -12.86
CA GLY A 42 15.15 -9.44 -12.33
C GLY A 42 14.88 -10.00 -10.92
N VAL A 43 14.15 -9.25 -10.08
CA VAL A 43 13.84 -9.65 -8.70
C VAL A 43 12.59 -10.53 -8.61
N PHE A 44 11.51 -10.14 -9.29
CA PHE A 44 10.20 -10.80 -9.14
C PHE A 44 9.81 -11.68 -10.34
N GLY A 45 10.51 -11.57 -11.46
CA GLY A 45 10.19 -12.23 -12.73
C GLY A 45 9.34 -11.35 -13.66
N ASP A 46 9.12 -11.86 -14.87
CA ASP A 46 8.47 -11.15 -15.98
C ASP A 46 7.33 -11.94 -16.66
N LYS A 47 6.99 -13.11 -16.10
CA LYS A 47 5.92 -13.99 -16.56
C LYS A 47 4.81 -14.19 -15.51
N PRO A 48 3.89 -13.21 -15.37
CA PRO A 48 2.73 -13.33 -14.49
C PRO A 48 1.90 -14.59 -14.74
N SER A 49 1.84 -15.08 -15.98
CA SER A 49 1.19 -16.34 -16.35
C SER A 49 1.78 -17.57 -15.64
N GLU A 50 3.07 -17.54 -15.29
CA GLU A 50 3.77 -18.57 -14.51
C GLU A 50 3.77 -18.23 -13.00
N GLY A 51 3.07 -17.17 -12.58
CA GLY A 51 3.01 -16.69 -11.21
C GLY A 51 4.23 -15.86 -10.79
N LYS A 52 4.93 -15.21 -11.73
CA LYS A 52 6.14 -14.41 -11.46
C LYS A 52 6.08 -13.06 -12.22
N PRO A 53 5.82 -11.92 -11.56
CA PRO A 53 5.72 -11.70 -10.12
C PRO A 53 4.49 -12.36 -9.49
N ALA A 54 4.69 -13.03 -8.35
CA ALA A 54 3.58 -13.41 -7.48
C ALA A 54 3.15 -12.17 -6.67
N ARG A 55 1.85 -11.85 -6.61
CA ARG A 55 1.36 -10.68 -5.87
C ARG A 55 1.71 -10.75 -4.38
N SER A 56 1.77 -11.96 -3.81
CA SER A 56 2.23 -12.20 -2.44
C SER A 56 3.69 -11.78 -2.18
N GLN A 57 4.53 -11.67 -3.21
CA GLN A 57 5.91 -11.18 -3.10
C GLN A 57 6.02 -9.65 -3.24
N LEU A 58 4.97 -8.99 -3.72
CA LEU A 58 4.95 -7.53 -3.88
C LEU A 58 4.61 -6.78 -2.59
N ILE A 59 4.39 -7.50 -1.49
CA ILE A 59 4.08 -6.92 -0.18
C ILE A 59 5.18 -5.94 0.22
N VAL A 60 4.76 -4.76 0.66
CA VAL A 60 5.65 -3.71 1.20
C VAL A 60 5.37 -3.60 2.69
N MET A 61 6.42 -3.53 3.50
CA MET A 61 6.33 -3.21 4.93
C MET A 61 7.32 -2.09 5.22
N VAL A 62 6.82 -0.98 5.75
CA VAL A 62 7.61 0.22 6.04
C VAL A 62 7.30 0.72 7.46
N ALA A 63 8.28 1.36 8.08
CA ALA A 63 8.15 2.00 9.40
C ALA A 63 8.23 3.52 9.24
N HIS A 64 7.52 4.26 10.08
CA HIS A 64 7.50 5.71 10.04
C HIS A 64 8.85 6.29 10.47
N ASN A 65 9.26 7.42 9.87
CA ASN A 65 10.54 8.06 10.20
C ASN A 65 10.60 8.57 11.64
N ASP A 66 9.47 9.08 12.16
CA ASP A 66 9.40 9.66 13.52
C ASP A 66 9.10 8.61 14.62
N ASP A 67 8.36 7.55 14.29
CA ASP A 67 7.95 6.49 15.23
C ASP A 67 8.07 5.11 14.58
N PRO A 68 9.13 4.34 14.87
CA PRO A 68 9.30 2.98 14.33
C PRO A 68 8.20 1.97 14.71
N THR A 69 7.35 2.29 15.69
CA THR A 69 6.18 1.45 16.05
C THR A 69 4.96 1.72 15.17
N ASP A 70 4.90 2.89 14.53
CA ASP A 70 3.99 3.18 13.44
C ASP A 70 4.50 2.50 12.17
N THR A 71 3.95 1.32 11.91
CA THR A 71 4.27 0.53 10.73
C THR A 71 3.06 0.40 9.81
N LEU A 72 3.36 0.37 8.52
CA LEU A 72 2.40 0.25 7.45
C LEU A 72 2.74 -0.97 6.59
N ILE A 73 1.73 -1.80 6.33
CA ILE A 73 1.83 -2.91 5.38
C ILE A 73 0.97 -2.64 4.15
N VAL A 74 1.53 -2.84 2.96
CA VAL A 74 0.79 -2.79 1.70
C VAL A 74 0.69 -4.20 1.14
N GLN A 75 -0.54 -4.63 0.85
CA GLN A 75 -0.84 -6.00 0.45
C GLN A 75 -1.52 -6.05 -0.91
N PHE A 76 -1.09 -7.01 -1.73
CA PHE A 76 -1.58 -7.26 -3.07
C PHE A 76 -2.28 -8.62 -3.10
N PRO A 77 -3.58 -8.70 -2.79
CA PRO A 77 -4.33 -9.95 -2.90
C PRO A 77 -4.47 -10.45 -4.35
N ASP A 78 -4.35 -11.76 -4.54
CA ASP A 78 -4.56 -12.41 -5.84
C ASP A 78 -6.02 -12.41 -6.29
N ASN A 79 -6.95 -12.49 -5.35
CA ASN A 79 -8.38 -12.54 -5.65
C ASN A 79 -8.85 -11.17 -6.19
N PRO A 80 -9.47 -11.10 -7.38
CA PRO A 80 -9.90 -9.81 -7.93
C PRO A 80 -10.95 -9.10 -7.07
N LYS A 81 -11.83 -9.88 -6.45
CA LYS A 81 -12.86 -9.42 -5.51
C LYS A 81 -12.63 -10.05 -4.14
N ILE A 82 -12.43 -9.21 -3.14
CA ILE A 82 -12.05 -9.68 -1.79
C ILE A 82 -13.28 -9.88 -0.92
N GLY A 83 -13.41 -11.09 -0.38
CA GLY A 83 -14.43 -11.47 0.59
C GLY A 83 -13.97 -11.28 2.04
N VAL A 84 -14.75 -11.83 2.97
CA VAL A 84 -14.52 -11.68 4.43
C VAL A 84 -13.28 -12.45 4.91
N ASP A 85 -13.06 -13.67 4.41
CA ASP A 85 -11.97 -14.53 4.92
C ASP A 85 -10.56 -13.98 4.67
N PRO A 86 -10.22 -13.43 3.50
CA PRO A 86 -8.94 -12.76 3.30
C PRO A 86 -8.73 -11.59 4.27
N ILE A 87 -9.76 -10.76 4.51
CA ILE A 87 -9.68 -9.62 5.44
C ILE A 87 -9.37 -10.10 6.87
N LYS A 88 -10.02 -11.17 7.34
CA LYS A 88 -9.69 -11.79 8.65
C LYS A 88 -8.25 -12.27 8.70
N GLY A 89 -7.77 -12.87 7.60
CA GLY A 89 -6.38 -13.29 7.46
C GLY A 89 -5.40 -12.12 7.56
N PHE A 90 -5.68 -11.01 6.88
CA PHE A 90 -4.88 -9.79 6.94
C PHE A 90 -4.88 -9.18 8.33
N PHE A 91 -6.05 -9.08 8.96
CA PHE A 91 -6.18 -8.59 10.33
C PHE A 91 -5.39 -9.43 11.33
N LYS A 92 -5.40 -10.77 11.18
CA LYS A 92 -4.58 -11.65 12.02
C LYS A 92 -3.09 -11.38 11.87
N LYS A 93 -2.61 -11.12 10.65
CA LYS A 93 -1.21 -10.73 10.41
C LYS A 93 -0.88 -9.38 11.04
N MET A 94 -1.79 -8.40 10.96
CA MET A 94 -1.62 -7.07 11.54
C MET A 94 -1.56 -7.07 13.06
N GLN A 95 -2.29 -7.98 13.73
CA GLN A 95 -2.21 -8.09 15.19
C GLN A 95 -0.81 -8.49 15.68
N GLY A 96 0.04 -9.01 14.79
CA GLY A 96 1.33 -9.54 15.15
C GLY A 96 1.20 -10.88 15.87
N ASP A 97 2.34 -11.49 16.12
CA ASP A 97 2.48 -12.73 16.88
C ASP A 97 3.80 -12.69 17.63
N ALA A 98 4.20 -13.77 18.31
CA ALA A 98 5.43 -13.78 19.11
C ALA A 98 6.69 -13.42 18.30
N LYS A 99 6.63 -13.53 16.97
CA LYS A 99 7.75 -13.26 16.04
C LYS A 99 7.62 -11.94 15.27
N ASN A 100 6.42 -11.37 15.17
CA ASN A 100 6.16 -10.19 14.34
C ASN A 100 5.50 -9.09 15.17
N ALA A 101 6.01 -7.87 15.06
CA ALA A 101 5.42 -6.71 15.70
C ALA A 101 3.99 -6.46 15.19
N ARG A 102 3.19 -5.77 16.01
CA ARG A 102 1.86 -5.29 15.62
C ARG A 102 2.01 -4.23 14.53
N ILE A 103 1.18 -4.34 13.49
CA ILE A 103 1.13 -3.40 12.37
C ILE A 103 -0.18 -2.61 12.43
N PRO A 104 -0.15 -1.31 12.80
CA PRO A 104 -1.37 -0.52 12.97
C PRO A 104 -2.06 -0.14 11.66
N HIS A 105 -1.34 0.01 10.54
CA HIS A 105 -1.88 0.47 9.28
C HIS A 105 -1.74 -0.56 8.16
N SER A 106 -2.79 -0.77 7.37
CA SER A 106 -2.76 -1.62 6.18
C SER A 106 -3.40 -0.95 4.98
N ILE A 107 -2.73 -1.07 3.84
CA ILE A 107 -3.26 -0.69 2.53
C ILE A 107 -3.50 -1.96 1.71
N LEU A 108 -4.72 -2.11 1.22
CA LEU A 108 -5.14 -3.19 0.33
C LEU A 108 -5.22 -2.69 -1.11
N VAL A 109 -4.38 -3.22 -1.99
CA VAL A 109 -4.41 -2.91 -3.42
C VAL A 109 -5.20 -3.99 -4.15
N VAL A 110 -6.44 -3.68 -4.52
CA VAL A 110 -7.40 -4.66 -5.05
C VAL A 110 -7.65 -4.44 -6.55
N GLN A 111 -7.93 -5.51 -7.30
CA GLN A 111 -8.14 -5.40 -8.75
C GLN A 111 -9.52 -4.84 -9.09
N ILE A 112 -10.58 -5.33 -8.44
CA ILE A 112 -11.98 -4.93 -8.69
C ILE A 112 -12.58 -4.25 -7.46
N GLY A 113 -12.33 -4.79 -6.26
CA GLY A 113 -12.90 -4.24 -5.04
C GLY A 113 -13.20 -5.27 -3.95
N LEU A 114 -13.94 -4.81 -2.94
CA LEU A 114 -14.40 -5.62 -1.81
C LEU A 114 -15.87 -6.03 -1.97
N THR A 115 -16.27 -7.15 -1.39
CA THR A 115 -17.69 -7.45 -1.18
C THR A 115 -18.29 -6.51 -0.11
N PRO A 116 -19.63 -6.28 -0.09
CA PRO A 116 -20.27 -5.46 0.94
C PRO A 116 -19.92 -5.91 2.38
N ALA A 117 -20.01 -7.22 2.65
CA ALA A 117 -19.66 -7.79 3.94
C ALA A 117 -18.18 -7.59 4.33
N ALA A 118 -17.26 -7.58 3.35
CA ALA A 118 -15.86 -7.27 3.61
C ALA A 118 -15.65 -5.79 3.96
N ARG A 119 -16.41 -4.87 3.34
CA ARG A 119 -16.38 -3.43 3.70
C ARG A 119 -16.93 -3.19 5.10
N GLU A 120 -18.03 -3.83 5.46
CA GLU A 120 -18.60 -3.75 6.81
C GLU A 120 -17.59 -4.23 7.86
N LEU A 121 -16.94 -5.37 7.62
CA LEU A 121 -15.89 -5.89 8.50
C LEU A 121 -14.74 -4.89 8.64
N ILE A 122 -14.28 -4.26 7.55
CA ILE A 122 -13.24 -3.23 7.64
C ILE A 122 -13.67 -2.08 8.57
N GLY A 123 -14.91 -1.59 8.44
CA GLY A 123 -15.44 -0.55 9.32
C GLY A 123 -15.44 -0.96 10.80
N GLU A 124 -15.78 -2.21 11.11
CA GLU A 124 -15.70 -2.75 12.47
C GLU A 124 -14.26 -2.82 12.99
N LEU A 125 -13.30 -3.22 12.14
CA LEU A 125 -11.90 -3.32 12.49
C LEU A 125 -11.25 -1.95 12.71
N GLN A 126 -11.70 -0.92 11.98
CA GLN A 126 -11.25 0.46 12.18
C GLN A 126 -11.55 0.99 13.58
N ASN A 127 -12.66 0.56 14.19
CA ASN A 127 -12.98 0.90 15.58
C ASN A 127 -12.02 0.27 16.61
N LYS A 128 -11.20 -0.72 16.21
CA LYS A 128 -10.23 -1.42 17.06
C LYS A 128 -8.81 -0.86 16.98
N LYS A 129 -8.65 0.41 16.55
CA LYS A 129 -7.35 1.08 16.36
C LYS A 129 -6.47 0.43 15.28
N PHE A 130 -7.06 -0.17 14.26
CA PHE A 130 -6.36 -0.64 13.07
C PHE A 130 -6.87 0.13 11.85
N SER A 131 -5.99 0.79 11.11
CA SER A 131 -6.39 1.48 9.89
C SER A 131 -6.34 0.53 8.70
N PHE A 132 -7.39 0.54 7.90
CA PHE A 132 -7.45 -0.13 6.60
C PHE A 132 -7.80 0.90 5.54
N GLU A 133 -6.97 0.96 4.51
CA GLU A 133 -7.20 1.74 3.30
C GLU A 133 -7.27 0.79 2.12
N VAL A 134 -8.10 1.13 1.13
CA VAL A 134 -8.35 0.28 -0.03
C VAL A 134 -8.16 1.12 -1.28
N PHE A 135 -7.29 0.67 -2.17
CA PHE A 135 -7.03 1.29 -3.47
C PHE A 135 -7.29 0.29 -4.58
N LEU A 136 -7.85 0.76 -5.69
CA LEU A 136 -7.92 -0.02 -6.91
C LEU A 136 -6.56 0.00 -7.62
N GLU A 137 -6.16 -1.13 -8.21
CA GLU A 137 -4.96 -1.19 -9.07
C GLU A 137 -5.00 -0.08 -10.14
N SER A 138 -6.17 0.20 -10.71
CA SER A 138 -6.36 1.24 -11.73
C SER A 138 -6.08 2.67 -11.23
N GLU A 139 -6.31 2.94 -9.94
CA GLU A 139 -6.08 4.26 -9.33
C GLU A 139 -4.58 4.53 -9.10
N LEU A 140 -3.78 3.46 -8.97
CA LEU A 140 -2.36 3.53 -8.65
C LEU A 140 -1.44 3.44 -9.89
N LEU A 141 -2.00 3.34 -11.09
CA LEU A 141 -1.21 3.30 -12.32
C LEU A 141 -0.47 4.61 -12.60
N ILE A 142 -1.07 5.71 -12.17
CA ILE A 142 -0.57 7.07 -12.35
C ILE A 142 -0.55 7.73 -10.98
N ASN A 143 0.62 8.25 -10.58
CA ASN A 143 0.70 9.06 -9.38
C ASN A 143 0.13 10.45 -9.67
N ILE A 144 -1.07 10.73 -9.16
CA ILE A 144 -1.76 11.99 -9.42
C ILE A 144 -1.05 13.20 -8.80
N THR A 145 -0.21 13.00 -7.78
CA THR A 145 0.52 14.11 -7.13
C THR A 145 1.62 14.68 -8.02
N GLU A 146 2.08 13.92 -9.01
CA GLU A 146 3.07 14.36 -10.00
C GLU A 146 2.44 15.18 -11.14
N HIS A 147 1.11 15.25 -11.19
CA HIS A 147 0.42 16.00 -12.23
C HIS A 147 0.60 17.51 -12.04
N HIS A 148 0.95 18.24 -13.10
CA HIS A 148 1.28 19.68 -13.06
C HIS A 148 0.16 20.59 -12.50
N LEU A 149 -1.11 20.16 -12.55
CA LEU A 149 -2.24 20.89 -11.96
C LEU A 149 -2.44 20.63 -10.46
N VAL A 150 -1.72 19.68 -9.87
CA VAL A 150 -1.83 19.31 -8.46
C VAL A 150 -0.73 20.04 -7.70
N PRO A 151 -1.07 21.04 -6.86
CA PRO A 151 -0.06 21.70 -6.03
C PRO A 151 0.47 20.74 -4.97
N LYS A 152 1.62 21.07 -4.38
CA LYS A 152 2.16 20.31 -3.26
C LYS A 152 1.25 20.49 -2.03
N HIS A 153 0.75 19.38 -1.51
CA HIS A 153 -0.01 19.34 -0.27
C HIS A 153 0.92 18.95 0.88
N VAL A 154 0.86 19.67 1.99
CA VAL A 154 1.65 19.39 3.20
C VAL A 154 0.71 19.26 4.38
N ILE A 155 0.87 18.17 5.14
CA ILE A 155 0.08 17.94 6.36
C ILE A 155 0.69 18.80 7.46
N LEU A 156 -0.15 19.62 8.12
CA LEU A 156 0.26 20.42 9.26
C LEU A 156 0.27 19.57 10.53
N THR A 157 1.30 19.76 11.35
CA THR A 157 1.35 19.25 12.72
C THR A 157 0.25 19.90 13.59
N PRO A 158 -0.14 19.26 14.71
CA PRO A 158 -1.08 19.86 15.66
C PRO A 158 -0.66 21.26 16.12
N GLU A 159 0.64 21.46 16.33
CA GLU A 159 1.25 22.73 16.74
C GLU A 159 1.12 23.79 15.64
N GLU A 160 1.52 23.47 14.39
CA GLU A 160 1.39 24.38 13.25
C GLU A 160 -0.07 24.74 12.97
N LYS A 161 -0.98 23.76 13.12
CA LYS A 161 -2.42 23.99 12.99
C LYS A 161 -2.91 24.97 14.05
N GLN A 162 -2.49 24.82 15.31
CA GLN A 162 -2.87 25.73 16.37
C GLN A 162 -2.32 27.14 16.15
N GLU A 163 -1.07 27.27 15.69
CA GLU A 163 -0.48 28.57 15.34
C GLU A 163 -1.26 29.23 14.20
N LEU A 164 -1.60 28.48 13.15
CA LEU A 164 -2.37 28.99 12.01
C LEU A 164 -3.74 29.52 12.44
N LEU A 165 -4.42 28.84 13.36
CA LEU A 165 -5.73 29.26 13.88
C LEU A 165 -5.65 30.48 14.81
N ASN A 166 -4.50 30.74 15.40
CA ASN A 166 -4.27 31.88 16.29
C ASN A 166 -3.84 33.16 15.54
N ARG A 167 -3.68 33.10 14.21
CA ARG A 167 -3.40 34.25 13.33
C ARG A 167 -4.68 34.89 12.82
#